data_AF-A0A087RTD4-F1
#
_entry.id   AF-A0A087RTD4-F1
#
_cell.length_a   1.000
_cell.length_b   1.000
_cell.length_c   1.000
_cell.angle_alpha   90.00
_cell.angle_beta   90.00
_cell.angle_gamma   90.00
#
_symmetry.space_group_name_H-M   'P 1'
#
loop_
_entity.id
_entity.type
_entity.pdbx_description
1 polymer ?
#
loop_
_entity_poly.entity_id
_entity_poly.type
_entity_poly.pdbx_seq_one_letter_code
_entity_poly.pdbx_strand_id
1 'polypeptide(L)'
;MRGIFESLIVFGIMTGLLLPARLLFVEFVSDDWLGSFGVITAISLSIIVLAKKKKLGFFGPMLERQIYKFQKGKRGIAIFGESVFLLLVLGTMIVAIDQGNSIHSEYMLQNSQNVPMIDSPEKVLEITNEMTPTDWIVGFLLAPSALLTEFPKMSAAIASIDQSLDGWLMHFYTVGFVEYLELLGILIFYRVSFKRKISSATNQLYAKAAI
;
A
#
# COMPACT_ATOMS: atom_id res chain seq x y z
N MET A 1 -8.32 -8.56 -22.22
CA MET A 1 -8.35 -9.53 -21.10
C MET A 1 -6.99 -10.18 -20.78
N ARG A 2 -6.27 -10.79 -21.74
CA ARG A 2 -4.96 -11.43 -21.49
C ARG A 2 -3.94 -10.60 -20.68
N GLY A 3 -3.84 -9.29 -20.94
CA GLY A 3 -2.89 -8.42 -20.24
C GLY A 3 -3.23 -8.11 -18.78
N ILE A 4 -4.51 -8.12 -18.41
CA ILE A 4 -4.97 -7.91 -17.01
C ILE A 4 -4.73 -9.19 -16.21
N PHE A 5 -5.04 -10.35 -16.79
CA PHE A 5 -4.76 -11.65 -16.17
C PHE A 5 -3.26 -11.86 -15.94
N GLU A 6 -2.43 -11.46 -16.91
CA GLU A 6 -0.97 -11.48 -16.76
C GLU A 6 -0.51 -10.52 -15.64
N SER A 7 -1.16 -9.37 -15.46
CA SER A 7 -0.87 -8.46 -14.35
C SER A 7 -1.27 -9.07 -13.01
N LEU A 8 -2.43 -9.72 -12.94
CA LEU A 8 -2.95 -10.36 -11.73
C LEU A 8 -2.05 -11.52 -11.29
N ILE A 9 -1.56 -12.34 -12.22
CA ILE A 9 -0.62 -13.42 -11.91
C ILE A 9 0.72 -12.87 -11.41
N VAL A 10 1.27 -11.83 -12.08
CA VAL A 10 2.52 -11.22 -11.62
C VAL A 10 2.33 -10.63 -10.21
N PHE A 11 1.23 -9.93 -10.00
CA PHE A 11 0.88 -9.40 -8.68
C PHE A 11 0.74 -10.53 -7.65
N GLY A 12 -0.05 -11.56 -7.93
CA GLY A 12 -0.25 -12.69 -7.01
C GLY A 12 1.03 -13.45 -6.68
N ILE A 13 1.94 -13.65 -7.64
CA ILE A 13 3.24 -14.31 -7.38
C ILE A 13 4.15 -13.40 -6.55
N MET A 14 4.21 -12.10 -6.87
CA MET A 14 5.04 -11.15 -6.12
C MET A 14 4.50 -10.99 -4.70
N THR A 15 3.22 -10.69 -4.53
CA THR A 15 2.55 -10.55 -3.24
C THR A 15 2.61 -11.86 -2.45
N GLY A 16 2.33 -13.00 -3.07
CA GLY A 16 2.39 -14.31 -2.42
C GLY A 16 3.79 -14.76 -1.98
N LEU A 17 4.84 -14.19 -2.57
CA LEU A 17 6.23 -14.42 -2.12
C LEU A 17 6.66 -13.40 -1.07
N LEU A 18 6.37 -12.11 -1.31
CA LEU A 18 6.89 -11.01 -0.52
C LEU A 18 6.11 -10.78 0.78
N LEU A 19 4.78 -10.96 0.79
CA LEU A 19 3.98 -10.80 2.03
C LEU A 19 4.36 -11.85 3.08
N PRO A 20 4.40 -13.16 2.80
CA PRO A 20 4.79 -14.14 3.81
C PRO A 20 6.24 -13.93 4.26
N ALA A 21 7.16 -13.61 3.34
CA ALA A 21 8.54 -13.31 3.71
C ALA A 21 8.63 -12.11 4.67
N ARG A 22 7.78 -11.09 4.48
CA ARG A 22 7.70 -9.92 5.38
C ARG A 22 7.14 -10.28 6.74
N LEU A 23 6.04 -11.03 6.79
CA LEU A 23 5.43 -11.47 8.05
C LEU A 23 6.40 -12.33 8.86
N LEU A 24 7.08 -13.28 8.21
CA LEU A 24 8.10 -14.11 8.85
C LEU A 24 9.31 -13.29 9.32
N PHE A 25 9.71 -12.25 8.58
CA PHE A 25 10.84 -11.43 8.99
C PHE A 25 10.54 -10.70 10.31
N VAL A 26 9.35 -10.17 10.50
CA VAL A 26 9.05 -9.47 11.75
C VAL A 26 8.77 -10.42 12.90
N GLU A 27 8.11 -11.54 12.65
CA GLU A 27 7.93 -12.55 13.69
C GLU A 27 9.26 -13.07 14.24
N PHE A 28 10.31 -13.18 13.40
CA PHE A 28 11.53 -13.91 13.76
C PHE A 28 12.83 -13.08 13.80
N VAL A 29 12.87 -11.86 13.26
CA VAL A 29 14.13 -11.11 13.08
C VAL A 29 14.15 -9.74 13.73
N SER A 30 13.06 -8.96 13.62
CA SER A 30 13.05 -7.57 14.08
C SER A 30 11.64 -7.09 14.37
N ASP A 31 11.43 -6.56 15.57
CA ASP A 31 10.18 -5.88 15.95
C ASP A 31 9.94 -4.60 15.11
N ASP A 32 11.02 -4.02 14.55
CA ASP A 32 10.96 -2.87 13.65
C ASP A 32 10.75 -3.31 12.19
N TRP A 33 9.57 -2.97 11.64
CA TRP A 33 9.17 -3.26 10.26
C TRP A 33 10.07 -2.59 9.21
N LEU A 34 10.68 -1.44 9.54
CA LEU A 34 11.67 -0.77 8.68
C LEU A 34 12.91 -1.65 8.44
N GLY A 35 13.22 -2.59 9.35
CA GLY A 35 14.31 -3.55 9.17
C GLY A 35 14.09 -4.51 8.00
N SER A 36 12.83 -4.85 7.71
CA SER A 36 12.48 -5.76 6.60
C SER A 36 12.71 -5.15 5.22
N PHE A 37 12.82 -3.80 5.16
CA PHE A 37 12.98 -3.04 3.91
C PHE A 37 14.18 -3.52 3.09
N GLY A 38 15.32 -3.76 3.75
CA GLY A 38 16.54 -4.20 3.08
C GLY A 38 16.42 -5.60 2.47
N VAL A 39 15.80 -6.53 3.20
CA VAL A 39 15.66 -7.93 2.78
C VAL A 39 14.70 -8.05 1.60
N ILE A 40 13.55 -7.39 1.68
CA ILE A 40 12.52 -7.46 0.64
C ILE A 40 12.98 -6.74 -0.62
N THR A 41 13.65 -5.59 -0.47
CA THR A 41 14.31 -4.92 -1.58
C THR A 41 15.36 -5.81 -2.25
N ALA A 42 16.18 -6.51 -1.47
CA ALA A 42 17.19 -7.43 -2.02
C ALA A 42 16.56 -8.62 -2.77
N ILE A 43 15.49 -9.22 -2.23
CA ILE A 43 14.74 -10.30 -2.89
C ILE A 43 14.12 -9.79 -4.19
N SER A 44 13.46 -8.63 -4.15
CA SER A 44 12.79 -8.02 -5.30
C SER A 44 13.77 -7.66 -6.42
N LEU A 45 14.93 -7.05 -6.08
CA LEU A 45 15.99 -6.77 -7.05
C LEU A 45 16.58 -8.06 -7.62
N SER A 46 16.77 -9.09 -6.80
CA SER A 46 17.27 -10.40 -7.24
C SER A 46 16.33 -11.02 -8.29
N ILE A 47 15.02 -10.98 -8.05
CA ILE A 47 14.01 -11.44 -9.02
C ILE A 47 14.12 -10.66 -10.33
N ILE A 48 14.24 -9.33 -10.28
CA ILE A 48 14.36 -8.49 -11.48
C ILE A 48 15.64 -8.81 -12.26
N VAL A 49 16.76 -8.99 -11.57
CA VAL A 49 18.04 -9.36 -12.20
C VAL A 49 17.96 -10.76 -12.81
N LEU A 50 17.33 -11.72 -12.13
CA LEU A 50 17.14 -13.08 -12.65
C LEU A 50 16.18 -13.11 -13.85
N ALA A 51 15.14 -12.27 -13.85
CA ALA A 51 14.24 -12.07 -14.99
C ALA A 51 15.03 -11.57 -16.21
N LYS A 52 15.88 -10.57 -16.02
CA LYS A 52 16.77 -10.01 -17.05
C LYS A 52 17.77 -11.02 -17.59
N LYS A 53 18.28 -11.90 -16.73
CA LYS A 53 19.20 -12.99 -17.11
C LYS A 53 18.48 -14.20 -17.73
N LYS A 54 17.16 -14.12 -17.96
CA LYS A 54 16.30 -15.21 -18.47
C LYS A 54 16.36 -16.49 -17.61
N LYS A 55 16.68 -16.37 -16.32
CA LYS A 55 16.78 -17.50 -15.37
C LYS A 55 15.44 -17.87 -14.71
N LEU A 56 14.40 -17.06 -14.87
CA LEU A 56 13.06 -17.26 -14.27
C LEU A 56 12.06 -17.96 -15.20
N GLY A 57 12.54 -18.67 -16.22
CA GLY A 57 11.68 -19.44 -17.14
C GLY A 57 10.57 -18.58 -17.77
N PHE A 58 9.32 -19.04 -17.69
CA PHE A 58 8.15 -18.35 -18.24
C PHE A 58 7.79 -17.04 -17.50
N PHE A 59 8.13 -16.94 -16.21
CA PHE A 59 7.79 -15.80 -15.36
C PHE A 59 8.65 -14.57 -15.69
N GLY A 60 9.92 -14.76 -16.04
CA GLY A 60 10.84 -13.66 -16.35
C GLY A 60 10.33 -12.72 -17.46
N PRO A 61 10.03 -13.23 -18.67
CA PRO A 61 9.49 -12.41 -19.77
C PRO A 61 8.15 -11.75 -19.44
N MET A 62 7.32 -12.42 -18.62
CA MET A 62 6.02 -11.93 -18.18
C MET A 62 6.15 -10.75 -17.22
N LEU A 63 7.03 -10.86 -16.22
CA LEU A 63 7.39 -9.78 -15.31
C LEU A 63 7.97 -8.58 -16.08
N GLU A 64 8.90 -8.82 -17.01
CA GLU A 64 9.50 -7.74 -17.81
C GLU A 64 8.45 -6.98 -18.65
N ARG A 65 7.51 -7.69 -19.27
CA ARG A 65 6.42 -7.06 -20.03
C ARG A 65 5.53 -6.20 -19.14
N GLN A 66 5.23 -6.65 -17.93
CA GLN A 66 4.40 -5.87 -17.00
C GLN A 66 5.14 -4.65 -16.48
N ILE A 67 6.40 -4.78 -16.04
CA ILE A 67 7.22 -3.65 -15.62
C ILE A 67 7.34 -2.63 -16.76
N TYR A 68 7.54 -3.09 -18.00
CA TYR A 68 7.58 -2.20 -19.16
C TYR A 68 6.25 -1.47 -19.40
N LYS A 69 5.10 -2.16 -19.30
CA LYS A 69 3.77 -1.54 -19.42
C LYS A 69 3.53 -0.52 -18.30
N PHE A 70 4.00 -0.80 -17.08
CA PHE A 70 3.89 0.09 -15.93
C PHE A 70 4.77 1.33 -16.03
N GLN A 71 5.76 1.34 -16.93
CA GLN A 71 6.63 2.50 -17.13
C GLN A 71 6.28 3.38 -18.33
N LYS A 72 5.45 2.90 -19.27
CA LYS A 72 5.22 3.58 -20.55
C LYS A 72 3.87 4.30 -20.63
N GLY A 73 3.90 5.51 -21.16
CA GLY A 73 2.72 6.28 -21.56
C GLY A 73 1.88 6.79 -20.38
N LYS A 74 0.58 7.00 -20.64
CA LYS A 74 -0.39 7.51 -19.65
C LYS A 74 -0.55 6.58 -18.44
N ARG A 75 -0.38 5.26 -18.64
CA ARG A 75 -0.45 4.26 -17.56
C ARG A 75 0.69 4.40 -16.56
N GLY A 76 1.90 4.69 -17.03
CA GLY A 76 3.01 4.91 -16.11
C GLY A 76 2.81 6.16 -15.26
N ILE A 77 2.32 7.25 -15.84
CA ILE A 77 1.98 8.46 -15.06
C ILE A 77 0.92 8.14 -14.00
N ALA A 78 -0.12 7.39 -14.37
CA ALA A 78 -1.16 6.98 -13.43
C ALA A 78 -0.60 6.14 -12.27
N ILE A 79 0.23 5.12 -12.56
CA ILE A 79 0.81 4.25 -11.53
C ILE A 79 1.76 5.01 -10.60
N PHE A 80 2.61 5.89 -11.16
CA PHE A 80 3.50 6.72 -10.34
C PHE A 80 2.71 7.71 -9.49
N GLY A 81 1.70 8.36 -10.06
CA GLY A 81 0.83 9.29 -9.34
C GLY A 81 0.04 8.60 -8.23
N GLU A 82 -0.56 7.45 -8.53
CA GLU A 82 -1.26 6.59 -7.56
C GLU A 82 -0.32 6.13 -6.44
N SER A 83 0.90 5.69 -6.76
CA SER A 83 1.87 5.26 -5.75
C SER A 83 2.24 6.40 -4.80
N VAL A 84 2.48 7.61 -5.33
CA VAL A 84 2.79 8.80 -4.51
C VAL A 84 1.58 9.20 -3.66
N PHE A 85 0.38 9.18 -4.26
CA PHE A 85 -0.85 9.48 -3.54
C PHE A 85 -1.10 8.49 -2.39
N LEU A 86 -0.96 7.18 -2.64
CA LEU A 86 -1.11 6.16 -1.61
C LEU A 86 -0.05 6.29 -0.51
N LEU A 87 1.20 6.60 -0.86
CA LEU A 87 2.25 6.90 0.13
C LEU A 87 1.87 8.08 1.02
N LEU A 88 1.31 9.16 0.46
CA LEU A 88 0.83 10.30 1.24
C LEU A 88 -0.32 9.90 2.17
N VAL A 89 -1.30 9.14 1.68
CA VAL A 89 -2.43 8.67 2.50
C VAL A 89 -1.94 7.79 3.65
N LEU A 90 -1.14 6.77 3.35
CA LEU A 90 -0.61 5.84 4.34
C LEU A 90 0.28 6.55 5.36
N GLY A 91 1.19 7.43 4.90
CA GLY A 91 2.03 8.23 5.79
C GLY A 91 1.23 9.17 6.68
N THR A 92 0.17 9.78 6.15
CA THR A 92 -0.74 10.64 6.94
C THR A 92 -1.47 9.84 8.02
N MET A 93 -1.91 8.61 7.71
CA MET A 93 -2.57 7.74 8.71
C MET A 93 -1.62 7.30 9.81
N ILE A 94 -0.37 6.95 9.46
CA ILE A 94 0.69 6.62 10.45
C ILE A 94 0.89 7.82 11.40
N VAL A 95 1.04 9.03 10.85
CA VAL A 95 1.19 10.26 11.64
C VAL A 95 -0.06 10.55 12.47
N ALA A 96 -1.26 10.31 11.92
CA ALA A 96 -2.51 10.54 12.63
C ALA A 96 -2.66 9.59 13.84
N ILE A 97 -2.25 8.32 13.72
CA ILE A 97 -2.28 7.40 14.86
C ILE A 97 -1.23 7.81 15.91
N ASP A 98 0.00 8.09 15.47
CA ASP A 98 1.09 8.49 16.37
C ASP A 98 0.76 9.77 17.15
N GLN A 99 0.25 10.80 16.47
CA GLN A 99 -0.18 12.04 17.11
C GLN A 99 -1.44 11.86 17.96
N GLY A 100 -2.32 10.91 17.61
CA GLY A 100 -3.51 10.59 18.41
C GLY A 100 -3.13 10.02 19.76
N ASN A 101 -2.18 9.07 19.77
CA ASN A 101 -1.66 8.43 20.98
C ASN A 101 -0.78 9.36 21.84
N SER A 102 -0.15 10.37 21.23
CA SER A 102 0.79 11.28 21.92
C SER A 102 0.18 12.66 22.20
N ILE A 103 0.09 13.50 21.17
CA ILE A 103 -0.27 14.93 21.24
C ILE A 103 -1.76 15.14 21.51
N HIS A 104 -2.62 14.32 20.91
CA HIS A 104 -4.08 14.46 20.94
C HIS A 104 -4.76 13.43 21.84
N SER A 105 -4.00 12.83 22.76
CA SER A 105 -4.47 11.83 23.72
C SER A 105 -5.60 12.35 24.62
N GLU A 106 -5.65 13.67 24.85
CA GLU A 106 -6.75 14.33 25.56
C GLU A 106 -8.12 14.13 24.89
N TYR A 107 -8.18 14.12 23.56
CA TYR A 107 -9.41 13.86 22.82
C TYR A 107 -9.78 12.36 22.85
N MET A 108 -8.80 11.46 22.94
CA MET A 108 -9.07 10.03 23.17
C MET A 108 -9.72 9.81 24.52
N LEU A 109 -9.22 10.48 25.57
CA LEU A 109 -9.79 10.44 26.91
C LEU A 109 -11.22 11.00 26.93
N GLN A 110 -11.46 12.13 26.27
CA GLN A 110 -12.82 12.69 26.14
C GLN A 110 -13.76 11.76 25.34
N ASN A 111 -13.28 11.10 24.29
CA ASN A 111 -14.06 10.11 23.54
C ASN A 111 -14.39 8.91 24.42
N SER A 112 -13.44 8.39 25.21
CA SER A 112 -13.65 7.25 26.11
C SER A 112 -14.61 7.53 27.27
N GLN A 113 -14.74 8.81 27.69
CA GLN A 113 -15.66 9.23 28.75
C GLN A 113 -17.09 9.48 28.23
N ASN A 114 -17.22 9.91 26.97
CA ASN A 114 -18.51 10.28 26.38
C ASN A 114 -19.12 9.20 25.47
N VAL A 115 -18.32 8.25 24.99
CA VAL A 115 -18.76 7.10 24.21
C VAL A 115 -18.77 5.90 25.14
N PRO A 116 -19.92 5.25 25.40
CA PRO A 116 -19.96 4.05 26.21
C PRO A 116 -19.03 3.01 25.58
N MET A 117 -18.09 2.49 26.38
CA MET A 117 -17.17 1.43 25.97
C MET A 117 -17.98 0.33 25.24
N ILE A 118 -17.70 0.18 23.94
CA ILE A 118 -18.40 -0.77 23.08
C ILE A 118 -17.73 -2.12 23.26
N ASP A 119 -17.98 -2.72 24.42
CA ASP A 119 -17.33 -3.97 24.83
C ASP A 119 -18.06 -5.21 24.29
N SER A 120 -19.16 -5.01 23.55
CA SER A 120 -20.01 -6.11 23.08
C SER A 120 -20.48 -5.91 21.63
N PRO A 121 -20.49 -6.98 20.81
CA PRO A 121 -20.98 -6.93 19.43
C PRO A 121 -22.44 -6.46 19.31
N GLU A 122 -23.26 -6.65 20.35
CA GLU A 122 -24.67 -6.25 20.34
C GLU A 122 -24.83 -4.72 20.31
N LYS A 123 -23.97 -3.97 21.02
CA LYS A 123 -24.01 -2.50 21.00
C LYS A 123 -23.56 -1.92 19.66
N VAL A 124 -22.59 -2.56 18.99
CA VAL A 124 -22.20 -2.19 17.61
C VAL A 124 -23.39 -2.37 16.67
N LEU A 125 -24.12 -3.48 16.82
CA LEU A 125 -25.31 -3.77 16.01
C LEU A 125 -26.45 -2.79 16.28
N GLU A 126 -26.69 -2.39 17.53
CA GLU A 126 -27.69 -1.37 17.86
C GLU A 126 -27.36 -0.02 17.20
N ILE A 127 -26.14 0.48 17.36
CA ILE A 127 -25.70 1.74 16.74
C ILE A 127 -25.76 1.65 15.21
N THR A 128 -25.37 0.51 14.64
CA THR A 128 -25.38 0.30 13.18
C THR A 128 -26.81 0.18 12.64
N ASN A 129 -27.73 -0.41 13.40
CA ASN A 129 -29.16 -0.51 13.03
C ASN A 129 -29.88 0.84 13.08
N GLU A 130 -29.40 1.78 13.91
CA GLU A 130 -29.90 3.16 13.95
C GLU A 130 -29.34 4.04 12.82
N MET A 131 -28.21 3.67 12.20
CA MET A 131 -27.64 4.41 11.08
C MET A 131 -28.41 4.15 9.79
N THR A 132 -28.82 5.23 9.11
CA THR A 132 -29.37 5.11 7.76
C THR A 132 -28.24 4.90 6.75
N PRO A 133 -28.51 4.29 5.58
CA PRO A 133 -27.51 4.16 4.51
C PRO A 133 -26.95 5.51 4.05
N THR A 134 -27.72 6.59 4.20
CA THR A 134 -27.30 7.96 3.91
C THR A 134 -26.19 8.43 4.86
N ASP A 135 -26.27 8.08 6.15
CA ASP A 135 -25.29 8.46 7.16
C ASP A 135 -23.93 7.83 6.88
N TRP A 136 -23.92 6.59 6.40
CA TRP A 136 -22.70 5.91 5.95
C TRP A 136 -22.05 6.61 4.75
N ILE A 137 -22.84 6.97 3.74
CA ILE A 137 -22.34 7.62 2.53
C ILE A 137 -21.79 9.02 2.88
N VAL A 138 -22.53 9.78 3.67
CA VAL A 138 -22.12 11.12 4.11
C VAL A 138 -20.88 11.04 4.98
N GLY A 139 -20.83 10.11 5.94
CA GLY A 139 -19.65 9.88 6.79
C GLY A 139 -18.41 9.51 5.99
N PHE A 140 -18.53 8.61 5.01
CA PHE A 140 -17.42 8.23 4.13
C PHE A 140 -16.90 9.41 3.29
N LEU A 141 -17.79 10.25 2.76
CA LEU A 141 -17.42 11.41 1.95
C LEU A 141 -16.85 12.56 2.78
N LEU A 142 -17.29 12.71 4.02
CA LEU A 142 -16.81 13.75 4.94
C LEU A 142 -15.55 13.34 5.71
N ALA A 143 -15.24 12.04 5.84
CA ALA A 143 -14.05 11.60 6.56
C ALA A 143 -12.74 12.23 6.03
N PRO A 144 -12.50 12.33 4.71
CA PRO A 144 -11.31 13.00 4.19
C PRO A 144 -11.29 14.51 4.48
N SER A 145 -12.44 15.19 4.45
CA SER A 145 -12.48 16.63 4.77
C SER A 145 -12.28 16.87 6.25
N ALA A 146 -12.90 16.05 7.11
CA ALA A 146 -12.72 16.08 8.55
C ALA A 146 -11.29 15.77 8.97
N LEU A 147 -10.57 14.87 8.25
CA LEU A 147 -9.15 14.65 8.48
C LEU A 147 -8.32 15.93 8.23
N LEU A 148 -8.76 16.82 7.34
CA LEU A 148 -8.06 18.08 7.07
C LEU A 148 -8.50 19.23 7.97
N THR A 149 -9.79 19.31 8.32
CA THR A 149 -10.36 20.44 9.07
C THR A 149 -10.39 20.20 10.58
N GLU A 150 -10.53 18.95 11.01
CA GLU A 150 -10.69 18.53 12.40
C GLU A 150 -9.65 17.44 12.74
N PHE A 151 -8.42 17.62 12.22
CA PHE A 151 -7.33 16.64 12.34
C PHE A 151 -7.11 16.13 13.78
N PRO A 152 -7.06 16.97 14.83
CA PRO A 152 -6.84 16.49 16.21
C PRO A 152 -7.87 15.46 16.68
N LYS A 153 -9.16 15.70 16.39
CA LYS A 153 -10.26 14.81 16.81
C LYS A 153 -10.26 13.53 15.99
N MET A 154 -10.01 13.64 14.68
CA MET A 154 -9.94 12.48 13.80
C MET A 154 -8.72 11.60 14.12
N SER A 155 -7.58 12.22 14.39
CA SER A 155 -6.34 11.57 14.84
C SER A 155 -6.58 10.77 16.12
N ALA A 156 -7.22 11.38 17.13
CA ALA A 156 -7.62 10.67 18.35
C ALA A 156 -8.60 9.51 18.07
N ALA A 157 -9.59 9.70 17.20
CA ALA A 157 -10.54 8.64 16.86
C ALA A 157 -9.86 7.44 16.17
N ILE A 158 -8.97 7.68 15.21
CA ILE A 158 -8.22 6.63 14.51
C ILE A 158 -7.25 5.92 15.48
N ALA A 159 -6.61 6.66 16.39
CA ALA A 159 -5.77 6.08 17.43
C ALA A 159 -6.56 5.22 18.42
N SER A 160 -7.79 5.61 18.80
CA SER A 160 -8.68 4.76 19.61
C SER A 160 -9.04 3.45 18.89
N ILE A 161 -9.27 3.51 17.57
CA ILE A 161 -9.50 2.31 16.76
C ILE A 161 -8.24 1.43 16.75
N ASP A 162 -7.06 2.01 16.56
CA ASP A 162 -5.80 1.26 16.59
C ASP A 162 -5.57 0.58 17.95
N GLN A 163 -5.84 1.28 19.05
CA GLN A 163 -5.77 0.70 20.40
C GLN A 163 -6.75 -0.45 20.59
N SER A 164 -7.97 -0.36 20.03
CA SER A 164 -8.96 -1.45 20.08
C SER A 164 -8.57 -2.67 19.24
N LEU A 165 -7.63 -2.49 18.31
CA LEU A 165 -7.07 -3.53 17.45
C LEU A 165 -5.67 -3.98 17.92
N ASP A 166 -5.28 -3.66 19.16
CA ASP A 166 -3.96 -3.97 19.72
C ASP A 166 -2.78 -3.48 18.85
N GLY A 167 -2.93 -2.33 18.19
CA GLY A 167 -1.89 -1.74 17.33
C GLY A 167 -1.82 -2.32 15.91
N TRP A 168 -2.73 -3.22 15.54
CA TRP A 168 -2.74 -3.84 14.20
C TRP A 168 -2.98 -2.85 13.07
N LEU A 169 -3.70 -1.74 13.32
CA LEU A 169 -4.04 -0.78 12.27
C LEU A 169 -2.82 0.05 11.88
N MET A 170 -2.10 0.57 12.86
CA MET A 170 -0.80 1.23 12.71
C MET A 170 0.20 0.31 12.02
N HIS A 171 0.19 -0.96 12.44
CA HIS A 171 1.01 -1.99 11.84
C HIS A 171 0.71 -2.17 10.34
N PHE A 172 -0.56 -2.32 9.96
CA PHE A 172 -0.98 -2.48 8.57
C PHE A 172 -0.60 -1.28 7.70
N TYR A 173 -0.82 -0.05 8.19
CA TYR A 173 -0.45 1.16 7.44
C TYR A 173 1.06 1.29 7.24
N THR A 174 1.84 0.93 8.26
CA THR A 174 3.31 0.93 8.18
C THR A 174 3.81 -0.07 7.15
N VAL A 175 3.28 -1.30 7.15
CA VAL A 175 3.62 -2.32 6.15
C VAL A 175 3.27 -1.85 4.74
N GLY A 176 2.06 -1.35 4.53
CA GLY A 176 1.63 -0.82 3.25
C GLY A 176 2.54 0.32 2.78
N PHE A 177 2.87 1.26 3.67
CA PHE A 177 3.71 2.40 3.34
C PHE A 177 5.09 1.96 2.85
N VAL A 178 5.74 1.06 3.59
CA VAL A 178 7.05 0.51 3.23
C VAL A 178 6.97 -0.23 1.90
N GLU A 179 5.93 -1.04 1.66
CA GLU A 179 5.74 -1.74 0.39
C GLU A 179 5.64 -0.79 -0.80
N TYR A 180 4.80 0.23 -0.70
CA TYR A 180 4.64 1.21 -1.77
C TYR A 180 5.94 2.00 -2.01
N LEU A 181 6.72 2.25 -0.95
CA LEU A 181 8.02 2.92 -1.06
C LEU A 181 9.02 2.04 -1.82
N GLU A 182 9.09 0.75 -1.50
CA GLU A 182 9.91 -0.23 -2.22
C GLU A 182 9.50 -0.36 -3.68
N LEU A 183 8.20 -0.54 -3.95
CA LEU A 183 7.67 -0.65 -5.31
C LEU A 183 8.01 0.59 -6.12
N LEU A 184 7.82 1.78 -5.55
CA LEU A 184 8.21 3.05 -6.18
C LEU A 184 9.73 3.08 -6.46
N GLY A 185 10.55 2.72 -5.48
CA GLY A 185 12.01 2.66 -5.59
C GLY A 185 12.48 1.70 -6.69
N ILE A 186 11.88 0.51 -6.76
CA ILE A 186 12.12 -0.50 -7.80
C ILE A 186 11.74 0.03 -9.18
N LEU A 187 10.57 0.66 -9.31
CA LEU A 187 10.10 1.24 -10.56
C LEU A 187 11.03 2.37 -11.03
N ILE A 188 11.47 3.23 -10.12
CA ILE A 188 12.46 4.28 -10.41
C ILE A 188 13.79 3.65 -10.85
N PHE A 189 14.31 2.71 -10.08
CA PHE A 189 15.56 1.99 -10.37
C PHE A 189 15.53 1.34 -11.75
N TYR A 190 14.43 0.65 -12.09
CA TYR A 190 14.30 0.01 -13.40
C TYR A 190 14.23 1.05 -14.52
N ARG A 191 13.52 2.17 -14.31
CA ARG A 191 13.40 3.24 -15.31
C ARG A 191 14.75 3.89 -15.60
N VAL A 192 15.57 4.12 -14.57
CA VAL A 192 16.91 4.70 -14.70
C VAL A 192 17.87 3.69 -15.33
N SER A 193 17.94 2.47 -14.80
CA SER A 193 18.91 1.45 -15.20
C SER A 193 18.68 0.88 -16.60
N PHE A 194 17.42 0.81 -17.06
CA PHE A 194 17.06 0.16 -18.33
C PHE A 194 16.53 1.12 -19.41
N LYS A 195 16.69 2.44 -19.23
CA LYS A 195 16.21 3.51 -20.13
C LYS A 195 16.54 3.29 -21.61
N ARG A 196 17.72 2.74 -21.95
CA ARG A 196 18.18 2.50 -23.33
C ARG A 196 17.49 1.30 -24.03
N LYS A 197 17.08 0.26 -23.29
CA LYS A 197 16.42 -0.93 -23.88
C LYS A 197 14.92 -0.74 -24.15
N ILE A 198 14.28 0.21 -23.45
CA ILE A 198 12.88 0.62 -23.67
C ILE A 198 12.68 1.19 -25.09
N SER A 199 13.68 1.90 -25.61
CA SER A 199 13.68 2.44 -26.99
C SER A 199 13.80 1.33 -28.05
N SER A 200 14.67 0.34 -27.85
CA SER A 200 14.89 -0.77 -28.79
C SER A 200 13.68 -1.72 -28.91
N ALA A 201 13.02 -2.06 -27.79
CA ALA A 201 11.79 -2.87 -27.83
C ALA A 201 10.62 -2.13 -28.50
N THR A 202 10.60 -0.79 -28.43
CA THR A 202 9.61 0.04 -29.13
C THR A 202 9.79 -0.08 -30.65
N ASN A 203 11.02 -0.01 -31.15
CA ASN A 203 11.29 -0.15 -32.59
C ASN A 203 10.89 -1.53 -33.14
N GLN A 204 11.07 -2.61 -32.35
CA GLN A 204 10.64 -3.94 -32.78
C GLN A 204 9.11 -4.14 -32.78
N LEU A 205 8.38 -3.46 -31.89
CA LEU A 205 6.91 -3.54 -31.82
C LEU A 205 6.25 -2.75 -32.95
N TYR A 206 6.77 -1.57 -33.29
CA TYR A 206 6.32 -0.82 -34.47
C TYR A 206 6.69 -1.53 -35.78
N ALA A 207 7.88 -2.15 -35.87
CA ALA A 207 8.26 -2.93 -37.04
C ALA A 207 7.35 -4.16 -37.27
N LYS A 208 6.81 -4.77 -36.21
CA LYS A 208 5.84 -5.89 -36.31
C LYS A 208 4.40 -5.45 -36.55
N ALA A 209 4.05 -4.20 -36.28
CA ALA A 209 2.71 -3.66 -36.52
C ALA A 209 2.59 -2.98 -37.90
N ALA A 210 3.72 -2.80 -38.60
CA ALA A 210 3.81 -2.19 -39.93
C ALA A 210 3.94 -3.23 -41.07
N ILE A 211 3.84 -4.53 -40.75
CA ILE A 211 3.74 -5.67 -41.69
C ILE A 211 2.37 -6.30 -41.47
#